data_AF-A0A7S3H493-F1
#
_entry.id   AF-A0A7S3H493-F1
#
_cell.length_a   1.000
_cell.length_b   1.000
_cell.length_c   1.000
_cell.angle_alpha   90.00
_cell.angle_beta   90.00
_cell.angle_gamma   90.00
#
_symmetry.space_group_name_H-M   'P 1'
#
loop_
_entity.id
_entity.type
_entity.pdbx_description
1 polymer ?
#
loop_
_entity_poly.entity_id
_entity_poly.type
_entity_poly.pdbx_seq_one_letter_code
_entity_poly.pdbx_strand_id
1 'polypeptide(L)'
;NRFDIAFTSEQESHIHIVFIKSRTLLEAKWYPVGTMLFQSLCSMVVGLECILRLTPDVYCDTMGAAFTYPVVHYLCNAKVVAYVHYPIISTDMLKKVREQRPSYNNASVIASSVTI
;
A
#
# COMPACT_ATOMS: atom_id res chain seq x y z
N ASN A 1 25.62 -0.24 0.34
CA ASN A 1 24.48 -1.15 0.09
C ASN A 1 23.56 -1.18 1.30
N ARG A 2 22.29 -0.76 1.17
CA ARG A 2 21.30 -0.69 2.28
C ARG A 2 20.89 -2.06 2.82
N PHE A 3 21.11 -3.13 2.04
CA PHE A 3 20.70 -4.50 2.36
C PHE A 3 21.88 -5.49 2.42
N ASP A 4 23.11 -5.01 2.25
CA ASP A 4 24.33 -5.84 2.23
C ASP A 4 24.29 -7.05 1.27
N ILE A 5 23.57 -6.90 0.16
CA ILE A 5 23.50 -7.88 -0.93
C ILE A 5 24.53 -7.45 -1.98
N ALA A 6 25.38 -8.37 -2.41
CA ALA A 6 26.29 -8.19 -3.53
C ALA A 6 25.67 -8.81 -4.78
N PHE A 7 25.49 -8.00 -5.83
CA PHE A 7 25.06 -8.50 -7.14
C PHE A 7 26.29 -8.91 -7.94
N THR A 8 26.17 -10.00 -8.70
CA THR A 8 27.19 -10.36 -9.70
C THR A 8 27.08 -9.40 -10.87
N SER A 9 28.16 -9.18 -11.63
CA SER A 9 28.17 -8.24 -12.77
C SER A 9 27.06 -8.49 -13.82
N GLU A 10 26.65 -9.75 -14.02
CA GLU A 10 25.49 -10.10 -14.87
C GLU A 10 24.12 -9.75 -14.26
N GLN A 11 24.00 -9.66 -12.94
CA GLN A 11 22.74 -9.33 -12.27
C GLN A 11 22.50 -7.82 -12.27
N GLU A 12 23.58 -7.02 -12.20
CA GLU A 12 23.49 -5.56 -12.25
C GLU A 12 22.92 -5.03 -13.58
N SER A 13 23.08 -5.77 -14.68
CA SER A 13 22.48 -5.38 -15.97
C SER A 13 20.97 -5.63 -16.06
N HIS A 14 20.43 -6.52 -15.23
CA HIS A 14 19.02 -6.91 -15.25
C HIS A 14 18.20 -6.30 -14.12
N ILE A 15 18.86 -5.80 -13.07
CA ILE A 15 18.21 -5.27 -11.88
C ILE A 15 18.35 -3.75 -11.85
N HIS A 16 17.23 -3.05 -12.01
CA HIS A 16 17.16 -1.60 -11.89
C HIS A 16 16.38 -1.21 -10.64
N ILE A 17 17.06 -0.55 -9.70
CA ILE A 17 16.43 -0.02 -8.49
C ILE A 17 15.99 1.41 -8.74
N VAL A 18 14.68 1.62 -8.77
CA VAL A 18 14.07 2.94 -8.99
C VAL A 18 13.47 3.44 -7.68
N PHE A 19 13.93 4.60 -7.21
CA PHE A 19 13.36 5.24 -6.02
C PHE A 19 12.15 6.09 -6.40
N ILE A 20 11.02 5.82 -5.74
CA ILE A 20 9.75 6.50 -5.99
C ILE A 20 9.65 7.77 -5.15
N LYS A 21 9.33 8.91 -5.78
CA LYS A 21 9.28 10.22 -5.12
C LYS A 21 8.05 10.35 -4.23
N SER A 22 6.90 9.83 -4.65
CA SER A 22 5.64 9.94 -3.89
C SER A 22 5.52 8.93 -2.72
N ARG A 23 6.60 8.19 -2.38
CA ARG A 23 6.60 7.25 -1.25
C ARG A 23 6.10 7.87 0.06
N THR A 24 6.36 9.16 0.28
CA THR A 24 5.91 9.88 1.48
C THR A 24 4.39 9.90 1.63
N LEU A 25 3.62 9.79 0.54
CA LEU A 25 2.15 9.68 0.56
C LEU A 25 1.67 8.35 1.16
N LEU A 26 2.55 7.36 1.34
CA LEU A 26 2.18 6.13 2.03
C LEU A 26 2.31 6.25 3.56
N GLU A 27 2.88 7.34 4.07
CA GLU A 27 3.12 7.51 5.50
C GLU A 27 1.86 8.02 6.23
N ALA A 28 1.45 7.31 7.29
CA ALA A 28 0.23 7.61 8.05
C ALA A 28 0.20 9.03 8.65
N LYS A 29 1.37 9.63 8.92
CA LYS A 29 1.50 10.94 9.56
C LYS A 29 0.82 12.08 8.79
N TRP A 30 0.61 11.91 7.48
CA TRP A 30 -0.06 12.90 6.64
C TRP A 30 -1.59 12.83 6.70
N TYR A 31 -2.14 11.81 7.36
CA TYR A 31 -3.58 11.53 7.37
C TYR A 31 -4.08 11.39 8.81
N PRO A 32 -4.30 12.51 9.53
CA PRO A 32 -4.77 12.48 10.92
C PRO A 32 -6.19 11.93 11.07
N VAL A 33 -6.99 11.95 10.01
CA VAL A 33 -8.34 11.38 9.95
C VAL A 33 -8.48 10.56 8.68
N GLY A 34 -9.15 9.41 8.76
CA GLY A 34 -9.38 8.55 7.59
C GLY A 34 -8.10 7.94 7.01
N THR A 35 -7.07 7.71 7.84
CA THR A 35 -5.73 7.27 7.43
C THR A 35 -5.76 6.12 6.43
N MET A 36 -6.53 5.07 6.72
CA MET A 36 -6.66 3.88 5.87
C MET A 36 -7.21 4.20 4.48
N LEU A 37 -8.21 5.07 4.40
CA LEU A 37 -8.83 5.49 3.14
C LEU A 37 -7.85 6.29 2.30
N PHE A 38 -7.23 7.31 2.89
CA PHE A 38 -6.31 8.17 2.15
C PHE A 38 -5.02 7.46 1.77
N GLN A 39 -4.46 6.59 2.62
CA GLN A 39 -3.32 5.75 2.24
C GLN A 39 -3.67 4.81 1.08
N SER A 40 -4.88 4.24 1.09
CA SER A 40 -5.36 3.38 -0.01
C SER A 40 -5.46 4.16 -1.32
N LEU A 41 -6.05 5.35 -1.31
CA LEU A 41 -6.13 6.23 -2.48
C LEU A 41 -4.75 6.69 -2.96
N CYS A 42 -3.88 7.12 -2.05
CA CYS A 42 -2.54 7.56 -2.39
C CYS A 42 -1.66 6.41 -2.91
N SER A 43 -1.90 5.17 -2.47
CA SER A 43 -1.23 4.01 -3.06
C SER A 43 -1.54 3.85 -4.54
N MET A 44 -2.75 4.20 -5.00
CA MET A 44 -3.11 4.22 -6.42
C MET A 44 -2.26 5.23 -7.21
N VAL A 45 -2.05 6.41 -6.63
CA VAL A 45 -1.22 7.48 -7.24
C VAL A 45 0.24 7.04 -7.33
N VAL A 46 0.76 6.41 -6.27
CA VAL A 46 2.11 5.83 -6.26
C VAL A 46 2.23 4.73 -7.30
N GLY A 47 1.22 3.84 -7.40
CA GLY A 47 1.17 2.78 -8.41
C GLY A 47 1.17 3.34 -9.83
N LEU A 48 0.44 4.42 -10.08
CA LEU A 48 0.46 5.14 -11.35
C LEU A 48 1.85 5.71 -11.65
N GLU A 49 2.52 6.32 -10.66
CA GLU A 49 3.89 6.83 -10.81
C GLU A 49 4.88 5.70 -11.18
N CYS A 50 4.72 4.51 -10.59
CA CYS A 50 5.53 3.34 -10.93
C CYS A 50 5.32 2.91 -12.39
N ILE A 51 4.07 2.78 -12.81
CA ILE A 51 3.69 2.39 -14.18
C ILE A 51 4.23 3.39 -15.21
N LEU A 52 4.09 4.69 -14.95
CA LEU A 52 4.55 5.73 -15.87
C LEU A 52 6.09 5.76 -16.01
N ARG A 53 6.83 5.24 -15.01
CA ARG A 53 8.28 5.09 -15.10
C ARG A 53 8.70 3.80 -15.78
N LEU A 54 8.00 2.72 -15.48
CA LEU A 54 8.27 1.39 -16.03
C LEU A 54 6.96 0.65 -16.17
N THR A 55 6.55 0.40 -17.41
CA THR A 55 5.36 -0.39 -17.72
C THR A 55 5.67 -1.88 -17.51
N PRO A 56 5.04 -2.55 -16.52
CA PRO A 56 5.33 -3.95 -16.25
C PRO A 56 4.49 -4.88 -17.13
N ASP A 57 5.06 -6.02 -17.55
CA ASP A 57 4.27 -7.15 -18.08
C ASP A 57 3.67 -7.99 -16.93
N VAL A 58 4.42 -8.13 -15.85
CA VAL A 58 4.03 -8.80 -14.60
C VAL A 58 4.32 -7.87 -13.44
N TYR A 59 3.29 -7.56 -12.66
CA TYR A 59 3.37 -6.73 -11.48
C TYR A 59 3.32 -7.60 -10.23
N CYS A 60 4.39 -7.55 -9.44
CA CYS A 60 4.51 -8.32 -8.20
C CYS A 60 4.36 -7.40 -6.98
N ASP A 61 3.35 -7.63 -6.14
CA ASP A 61 3.18 -6.94 -4.86
C ASP A 61 3.53 -7.83 -3.67
N THR A 62 4.37 -7.30 -2.78
CA THR A 62 4.77 -7.94 -1.52
C THR A 62 4.43 -7.09 -0.30
N MET A 63 3.96 -5.84 -0.50
CA MET A 63 3.64 -4.91 0.57
C MET A 63 2.16 -4.96 0.98
N GLY A 64 1.30 -5.56 0.14
CA GLY A 64 -0.15 -5.61 0.38
C GLY A 64 -0.86 -4.31 -0.03
N ALA A 65 -0.33 -3.61 -1.03
CA ALA A 65 -0.90 -2.39 -1.58
C ALA A 65 -2.02 -2.69 -2.59
N ALA A 66 -3.08 -3.39 -2.15
CA ALA A 66 -4.10 -3.96 -3.04
C ALA A 66 -4.81 -2.94 -3.97
N PHE A 67 -4.85 -1.67 -3.59
CA PHE A 67 -5.45 -0.61 -4.41
C PHE A 67 -4.61 -0.24 -5.64
N THR A 68 -3.34 -0.64 -5.73
CA THR A 68 -2.55 -0.48 -6.97
C THR A 68 -3.02 -1.40 -8.09
N TYR A 69 -3.64 -2.54 -7.76
CA TYR A 69 -4.02 -3.58 -8.71
C TYR A 69 -4.98 -3.09 -9.79
N PRO A 70 -6.10 -2.39 -9.49
CA PRO A 70 -6.95 -1.84 -10.54
C PRO A 70 -6.19 -0.86 -11.44
N VAL A 71 -5.29 -0.04 -10.88
CA VAL A 71 -4.47 0.91 -11.68
C VAL A 71 -3.60 0.15 -12.67
N VAL A 72 -2.90 -0.88 -12.21
CA VAL A 72 -2.06 -1.74 -13.04
C VAL A 72 -2.87 -2.50 -14.08
N HIS A 73 -3.97 -3.12 -13.67
CA HIS A 73 -4.80 -3.94 -14.53
C HIS A 73 -5.45 -3.11 -15.65
N TYR A 74 -6.06 -1.98 -15.32
CA TYR A 74 -6.76 -1.15 -16.30
C TYR A 74 -5.83 -0.34 -17.20
N LEU A 75 -4.64 0.07 -16.73
CA LEU A 75 -3.74 0.91 -17.53
C LEU A 75 -2.68 0.13 -18.30
N CYS A 76 -2.19 -1.00 -17.76
CA CYS A 76 -1.10 -1.77 -18.38
C CYS A 76 -1.54 -3.12 -18.93
N ASN A 77 -2.75 -3.59 -18.58
CA ASN A 77 -3.18 -4.97 -18.85
C ASN A 77 -2.17 -6.03 -18.34
N ALA A 78 -1.43 -5.69 -17.27
CA ALA A 78 -0.38 -6.54 -16.71
C ALA A 78 -0.98 -7.62 -15.80
N LYS A 79 -0.28 -8.75 -15.68
CA LYS A 79 -0.64 -9.81 -14.71
C LYS A 79 -0.21 -9.38 -13.31
N VAL A 80 -1.15 -9.38 -12.36
CA VAL A 80 -0.87 -9.05 -10.96
C VAL A 80 -0.60 -10.32 -10.16
N VAL A 81 0.57 -10.40 -9.53
CA VAL A 81 0.95 -11.45 -8.59
C VAL A 81 1.11 -10.79 -7.22
N ALA A 82 0.34 -11.24 -6.23
CA ALA A 82 0.31 -10.61 -4.92
C ALA A 82 0.59 -11.61 -3.80
N TYR A 83 1.50 -11.25 -2.90
CA TYR A 83 1.71 -11.95 -1.65
C TYR A 83 1.01 -11.19 -0.51
N VAL A 84 -0.19 -11.65 -0.13
CA VAL A 84 -1.03 -11.00 0.89
C VAL A 84 -1.17 -11.94 2.10
N HIS A 85 -0.47 -11.61 3.19
CA HIS A 85 -0.54 -12.40 4.43
C HIS A 85 -1.67 -11.94 5.36
N TYR A 86 -1.95 -10.62 5.42
CA TYR A 86 -3.06 -10.04 6.17
C TYR A 86 -3.81 -9.00 5.31
N PRO A 87 -5.15 -8.92 5.40
CA PRO A 87 -5.92 -7.89 4.71
C PRO A 87 -5.65 -6.51 5.31
N ILE A 88 -5.85 -5.47 4.50
CA ILE A 88 -5.73 -4.06 4.90
C ILE A 88 -6.60 -3.76 6.14
N ILE A 89 -7.84 -4.29 6.18
CA ILE A 89 -8.73 -4.19 7.33
C ILE A 89 -8.96 -5.59 7.90
N SER A 90 -8.56 -5.81 9.15
CA SER A 90 -8.76 -7.09 9.84
C SER A 90 -10.11 -7.17 10.57
N THR A 91 -10.57 -8.40 10.84
CA THR A 91 -11.80 -8.64 11.62
C THR A 91 -11.68 -8.14 13.06
N ASP A 92 -10.49 -8.19 13.65
CA ASP A 92 -10.21 -7.62 14.98
C ASP A 92 -10.37 -6.09 14.98
N MET A 93 -9.94 -5.41 13.91
CA MET A 93 -10.16 -3.97 13.76
C MET A 93 -11.65 -3.63 13.70
N LEU A 94 -12.44 -4.40 12.94
CA LEU A 94 -13.89 -4.23 12.88
C LEU A 94 -14.56 -4.46 14.23
N LYS A 95 -14.12 -5.47 14.98
CA LYS A 95 -14.63 -5.76 16.32
C LYS A 95 -14.40 -4.59 17.28
N LYS A 96 -13.22 -3.97 17.26
CA LYS A 96 -12.92 -2.79 18.10
C LYS A 96 -13.81 -1.60 17.82
N VAL A 97 -14.15 -1.36 16.55
CA VAL A 97 -15.10 -0.30 16.17
C VAL A 97 -16.49 -0.61 16.70
N ARG A 98 -16.97 -1.86 16.56
CA ARG A 98 -18.26 -2.32 17.10
C ARG A 98 -18.35 -2.24 18.61
N GLU A 99 -17.26 -2.47 19.31
CA GLU A 99 -17.18 -2.35 20.77
C GLU A 99 -17.22 -0.89 21.25
N GLN A 100 -17.11 0.10 20.34
CA GLN A 100 -17.18 1.53 20.66
C GLN A 100 -16.24 1.95 21.80
N ARG A 101 -15.11 1.26 21.94
CA ARG A 101 -14.13 1.51 23.00
C ARG A 101 -13.03 2.46 22.51
N PRO A 102 -12.82 3.61 23.17
CA PRO A 102 -11.72 4.51 22.82
C PRO A 102 -10.36 3.81 22.94
N SER A 103 -9.51 3.96 21.92
CA SER A 103 -8.16 3.40 21.85
C SER A 103 -7.25 4.22 20.94
N TYR A 104 -5.98 3.87 20.85
CA TYR A 104 -5.00 4.57 20.00
C TYR A 104 -5.38 4.56 18.51
N ASN A 105 -6.12 3.55 18.06
CA ASN A 105 -6.63 3.38 16.70
C ASN A 105 -8.16 3.56 16.59
N ASN A 106 -8.81 4.01 17.67
CA ASN A 106 -10.24 4.30 17.72
C ASN A 106 -10.46 5.55 18.59
N ALA A 107 -10.30 6.73 17.99
CA ALA A 107 -10.45 8.00 18.71
C ALA A 107 -11.82 8.09 19.41
N SER A 108 -11.89 8.76 20.55
CA SER A 108 -13.12 8.87 21.36
C SER A 108 -14.33 9.37 20.57
N VAL A 109 -14.12 10.32 19.67
CA VAL A 109 -15.16 10.87 18.78
C VAL A 109 -15.72 9.80 17.83
N ILE A 110 -14.87 8.92 17.31
CA ILE A 110 -15.28 7.81 16.44
C ILE A 110 -15.93 6.70 17.28
N ALA A 111 -15.39 6.40 18.45
CA ALA A 111 -15.97 5.44 19.38
C ALA A 111 -17.40 5.81 19.80
N SER A 112 -17.71 7.11 19.92
CA SER A 112 -19.07 7.59 20.21
C SER A 112 -20.00 7.67 18.98
N SER A 113 -19.53 7.34 17.78
CA SER A 113 -20.34 7.42 16.56
C SER A 113 -21.28 6.22 16.41
N VAL A 114 -22.44 6.43 15.77
CA VAL A 114 -23.43 5.36 15.53
C VAL A 114 -22.78 4.27 14.67
N THR A 115 -22.74 3.05 15.19
CA THR A 115 -22.28 1.87 14.44
C THR A 115 -23.51 1.09 13.94
N ILE A 116 -23.47 0.65 12.68
CA ILE A 116 -24.52 -0.17 12.02
C ILE A 116 -24.36 -1.64 12.42
#